data_AF-A0A6M3IFS8-F1
#
_entry.id   AF-A0A6M3IFS8-F1
#
_cell.length_a   1.000
_cell.length_b   1.000
_cell.length_c   1.000
_cell.angle_alpha   90.00
_cell.angle_beta   90.00
_cell.angle_gamma   90.00
#
_symmetry.space_group_name_H-M   'P 1'
#
loop_
_entity.id
_entity.type
_entity.pdbx_description
1 polymer ?
#
loop_
_entity_poly.entity_id
_entity_poly.type
_entity_poly.pdbx_seq_one_letter_code
_entity_poly.pdbx_strand_id
1 'polypeptide(L)'
;NNQLTSLPENLKVSRDLYCDNNQLTSLPENLQVSGGLYPFLNVRIDDVELVNKILQDKLSAKEVFEIENTEHRRIAYEHMDKVKMKELNPEILDEVKDDGYGYPMRLVEIKIGDLTFLYLNCFCPSSGREYFIETDKKTCQEAKVASWGLEEINFKKEW
;
A
#
# COMPACT_ATOMS: atom_id res chain seq x y z
N ASN A 1 12.50 5.56 -15.75
CA ASN A 1 11.25 5.47 -16.54
C ASN A 1 11.53 4.84 -17.89
N ASN A 2 11.31 3.54 -18.01
CA ASN A 2 11.49 2.73 -19.20
C ASN A 2 10.43 1.62 -19.22
N GLN A 3 10.50 0.71 -20.19
CA GLN A 3 9.55 -0.41 -20.35
C GLN A 3 10.26 -1.78 -20.18
N LEU A 4 11.32 -1.83 -19.37
CA LEU A 4 12.02 -3.09 -19.14
C LEU A 4 11.10 -4.06 -18.40
N THR A 5 10.96 -5.27 -18.92
CA THR A 5 10.22 -6.37 -18.29
C THR A 5 11.14 -7.31 -17.50
N SER A 6 12.44 -7.26 -17.75
CA SER A 6 13.46 -7.99 -16.99
C SER A 6 14.80 -7.23 -16.99
N LEU A 7 15.66 -7.60 -16.04
CA LEU A 7 17.08 -7.24 -16.06
C LEU A 7 17.91 -8.42 -16.58
N PRO A 8 19.11 -8.17 -17.12
CA PRO A 8 20.02 -9.24 -17.54
C PRO A 8 20.35 -10.19 -16.38
N GLU A 9 20.38 -11.50 -16.65
CA GLU A 9 20.92 -12.47 -15.70
C GLU A 9 22.39 -12.15 -15.38
N ASN A 10 22.80 -12.39 -14.14
CA ASN A 10 24.16 -12.13 -13.63
C ASN A 10 24.62 -10.67 -13.79
N LEU A 11 23.68 -9.71 -13.81
CA LEU A 11 23.99 -8.29 -13.79
C LEU A 11 24.83 -7.93 -12.55
N LYS A 12 25.97 -7.27 -12.78
CA LYS A 12 26.85 -6.75 -11.74
C LYS A 12 26.95 -5.24 -11.84
N VAL A 13 26.66 -4.53 -10.76
CA VAL A 13 26.69 -3.08 -10.68
C VAL A 13 27.59 -2.66 -9.52
N SER A 14 28.66 -1.93 -9.82
CA SER A 14 29.66 -1.52 -8.81
C SER A 14 29.24 -0.30 -7.97
N ARG A 15 28.08 0.30 -8.27
CA ARG A 15 27.51 1.48 -7.60
C ARG A 15 26.01 1.23 -7.36
N ASP A 16 25.24 2.30 -7.20
CA ASP A 16 23.79 2.23 -7.08
C ASP A 16 23.15 1.75 -8.38
N LEU A 17 22.12 0.91 -8.24
CA LEU A 17 21.26 0.48 -9.34
C LEU A 17 19.87 1.08 -9.14
N TYR A 18 19.51 2.03 -10.01
CA TYR A 18 18.14 2.55 -10.12
C TYR A 18 17.43 1.77 -11.21
N CYS A 19 16.46 0.95 -10.82
CA CYS A 19 15.61 0.18 -11.74
C CYS A 19 14.12 0.46 -11.53
N ASP A 20 13.79 1.48 -10.73
CA ASP A 20 12.43 2.00 -10.56
C ASP A 20 11.83 2.51 -11.88
N ASN A 21 10.49 2.62 -11.90
CA ASN A 21 9.72 3.07 -13.05
C ASN A 21 10.01 2.22 -14.32
N ASN A 22 9.85 0.91 -14.18
CA ASN A 22 9.88 -0.10 -15.25
C ASN A 22 8.68 -1.05 -15.12
N GLN A 23 8.63 -2.11 -15.95
CA GLN A 23 7.60 -3.15 -15.92
C GLN A 23 8.17 -4.47 -15.39
N LEU A 24 9.14 -4.39 -14.48
CA LEU A 24 9.80 -5.56 -13.91
C LEU A 24 8.81 -6.35 -13.05
N THR A 25 8.72 -7.65 -13.28
CA THR A 25 7.95 -8.59 -12.45
C THR A 25 8.84 -9.37 -11.48
N SER A 26 10.15 -9.29 -11.67
CA SER A 26 11.17 -9.84 -10.78
C SER A 26 12.54 -9.19 -11.04
N LEU A 27 13.44 -9.40 -10.09
CA LEU A 27 14.87 -9.18 -10.21
C LEU A 27 15.59 -10.54 -10.33
N PRO A 28 16.71 -10.61 -11.06
CA PRO A 28 17.52 -11.82 -11.17
C PRO A 28 18.07 -12.25 -9.79
N GLU A 29 18.02 -13.55 -9.47
CA GLU A 29 18.53 -14.09 -8.20
C GLU A 29 20.03 -13.81 -8.01
N ASN A 30 20.80 -13.82 -9.10
CA ASN A 30 22.24 -13.55 -9.09
C ASN A 30 22.59 -12.06 -9.31
N LEU A 31 21.66 -11.15 -9.05
CA LEU A 31 21.91 -9.70 -9.13
C LEU A 31 22.93 -9.29 -8.07
N GLN A 32 24.03 -8.65 -8.49
CA GLN A 32 25.06 -8.15 -7.58
C GLN A 32 25.13 -6.62 -7.68
N VAL A 33 24.80 -5.93 -6.59
CA VAL A 33 24.89 -4.46 -6.49
C VAL A 33 25.78 -4.11 -5.31
N SER A 34 26.86 -3.37 -5.54
CA SER A 34 27.77 -2.95 -4.47
C SER A 34 27.38 -1.64 -3.79
N GLY A 35 26.57 -0.81 -4.46
CA GLY A 35 25.96 0.38 -3.88
C GLY A 35 24.60 0.07 -3.26
N GLY A 36 23.62 0.95 -3.47
CA GLY A 36 22.22 0.73 -3.12
C GLY A 36 21.37 0.23 -4.29
N LEU A 37 20.41 -0.65 -4.01
CA LEU A 37 19.41 -1.09 -4.96
C LEU A 37 18.12 -0.27 -4.79
N TYR A 38 17.67 0.40 -5.85
CA TYR A 38 16.48 1.24 -5.88
C TYR A 38 15.48 0.70 -6.92
N PRO A 39 14.68 -0.32 -6.55
CA PRO A 39 13.67 -0.91 -7.44
C PRO A 39 12.35 -0.12 -7.42
N PHE A 40 12.17 0.75 -6.43
CA PHE A 40 11.02 1.62 -6.28
C PHE A 40 11.48 3.07 -6.08
N LEU A 41 10.66 4.04 -6.46
CA LEU A 41 11.04 5.44 -6.54
C LEU A 41 11.60 5.95 -5.20
N ASN A 42 12.89 6.30 -5.18
CA ASN A 42 13.63 6.81 -4.02
C ASN A 42 13.64 5.89 -2.78
N VAL A 43 13.32 4.60 -2.92
CA VAL A 43 13.35 3.65 -1.80
C VAL A 43 14.43 2.61 -2.05
N ARG A 44 15.44 2.59 -1.16
CA ARG A 44 16.52 1.59 -1.21
C ARG A 44 16.04 0.29 -0.57
N ILE A 45 16.05 -0.80 -1.33
CA ILE A 45 15.77 -2.16 -0.86
C ILE A 45 16.84 -3.09 -1.44
N ASP A 46 17.85 -3.43 -0.64
CA ASP A 46 18.96 -4.29 -1.07
C ASP A 46 18.61 -5.79 -1.01
N ASP A 47 17.53 -6.13 -0.30
CA ASP A 47 17.00 -7.48 -0.23
C ASP A 47 16.21 -7.82 -1.52
N VAL A 48 16.87 -8.53 -2.42
CA VAL A 48 16.31 -9.00 -3.69
C VAL A 48 15.11 -9.93 -3.47
N GLU A 49 15.11 -10.74 -2.40
CA GLU A 49 14.02 -11.66 -2.10
C GLU A 49 12.76 -10.87 -1.71
N LEU A 50 12.90 -9.87 -0.83
CA LEU A 50 11.81 -8.98 -0.46
C LEU A 50 11.24 -8.25 -1.68
N VAL A 51 12.10 -7.69 -2.53
CA VAL A 51 11.66 -7.00 -3.77
C VAL A 51 10.87 -7.95 -4.66
N ASN A 52 11.35 -9.18 -4.86
CA ASN A 52 10.65 -10.19 -5.65
C ASN A 52 9.29 -10.57 -5.04
N LYS A 53 9.20 -10.70 -3.72
CA LYS A 53 7.93 -10.95 -3.04
C LYS A 53 6.94 -9.79 -3.21
N ILE A 54 7.42 -8.54 -3.18
CA ILE A 54 6.59 -7.34 -3.42
C ILE A 54 6.10 -7.30 -4.87
N LEU A 55 7.00 -7.42 -5.85
CA LEU A 55 6.65 -7.34 -7.28
C LEU A 55 5.67 -8.42 -7.73
N GLN A 56 5.67 -9.57 -7.05
CA GLN A 56 4.83 -10.74 -7.37
C GLN A 56 3.61 -10.86 -6.46
N ASP A 57 3.34 -9.87 -5.60
CA ASP A 57 2.26 -9.88 -4.62
C ASP A 57 2.22 -11.18 -3.79
N LYS A 58 3.40 -11.66 -3.35
CA LYS A 58 3.55 -12.92 -2.59
C LYS A 58 3.46 -12.76 -1.09
N LEU A 59 3.58 -11.54 -0.57
CA LEU A 59 3.41 -11.26 0.87
C LEU A 59 1.93 -11.34 1.26
N SER A 60 1.66 -11.96 2.40
CA SER A 60 0.39 -11.82 3.11
C SER A 60 0.27 -10.42 3.73
N ALA A 61 -0.95 -9.98 4.02
CA ALA A 61 -1.14 -8.68 4.65
C ALA A 61 -0.41 -8.58 6.00
N LYS A 62 -0.40 -9.68 6.78
CA LYS A 62 0.32 -9.73 8.05
C LYS A 62 1.83 -9.53 7.88
N GLU A 63 2.45 -10.24 6.92
CA GLU A 63 3.88 -10.10 6.65
C GLU A 63 4.24 -8.68 6.20
N VAL A 64 3.39 -8.02 5.40
CA VAL A 64 3.60 -6.61 5.01
C VAL A 64 3.71 -5.71 6.23
N PHE A 65 2.79 -5.86 7.20
CA PHE A 65 2.77 -5.03 8.40
C PHE A 65 3.88 -5.35 9.40
N GLU A 66 4.42 -6.57 9.38
CA GLU A 66 5.57 -6.99 10.19
C GLU A 66 6.90 -6.44 9.68
N ILE A 67 6.97 -5.87 8.47
CA ILE A 67 8.17 -5.20 7.96
C ILE A 67 8.53 -4.02 8.87
N GLU A 68 9.69 -4.07 9.52
CA GLU A 68 10.15 -3.05 10.47
C GLU A 68 10.38 -1.69 9.80
N ASN A 69 11.03 -1.68 8.64
CA ASN A 69 11.32 -0.46 7.91
C ASN A 69 10.03 0.15 7.35
N THR A 70 9.73 1.39 7.75
CA THR A 70 8.48 2.08 7.41
C THR A 70 8.30 2.30 5.91
N GLU A 71 9.36 2.62 5.18
CA GLU A 71 9.30 2.85 3.74
C GLU A 71 9.18 1.54 2.95
N HIS A 72 9.85 0.47 3.40
CA HIS A 72 9.68 -0.86 2.81
C HIS A 72 8.26 -1.36 3.01
N ARG A 73 7.71 -1.19 4.21
CA ARG A 73 6.31 -1.50 4.53
C ARG A 73 5.35 -0.69 3.67
N ARG A 74 5.57 0.62 3.52
CA ARG A 74 4.75 1.49 2.67
C ARG A 74 4.74 0.99 1.22
N ILE A 75 5.90 0.68 0.65
CA ILE A 75 6.01 0.16 -0.72
C ILE A 75 5.35 -1.20 -0.88
N ALA A 76 5.58 -2.11 0.08
CA ALA A 76 4.97 -3.43 0.08
C ALA A 76 3.44 -3.31 0.18
N TYR A 77 2.94 -2.45 1.07
CA TYR A 77 1.52 -2.14 1.19
C TYR A 77 0.98 -1.56 -0.11
N GLU A 78 1.66 -0.60 -0.75
CA GLU A 78 1.24 0.03 -2.01
C GLU A 78 1.00 -1.01 -3.12
N HIS A 79 1.94 -1.95 -3.28
CA HIS A 79 1.89 -2.99 -4.33
C HIS A 79 1.00 -4.18 -3.98
N MET A 80 0.71 -4.41 -2.70
CA MET A 80 -0.10 -5.53 -2.25
C MET A 80 -1.56 -5.45 -2.76
N ASP A 81 -2.15 -6.58 -3.13
CA ASP A 81 -3.61 -6.66 -3.33
C ASP A 81 -4.35 -6.36 -2.01
N LYS A 82 -5.11 -5.26 -1.99
CA LYS A 82 -5.83 -4.78 -0.80
C LYS A 82 -6.95 -5.72 -0.36
N VAL A 83 -7.39 -6.68 -1.20
CA VAL A 83 -8.35 -7.71 -0.78
C VAL A 83 -7.81 -8.54 0.39
N LYS A 84 -6.48 -8.71 0.48
CA LYS A 84 -5.80 -9.42 1.58
C LYS A 84 -5.99 -8.77 2.94
N MET A 85 -6.37 -7.48 3.00
CA MET A 85 -6.69 -6.80 4.27
C MET A 85 -7.83 -7.49 5.03
N LYS A 86 -8.72 -8.21 4.33
CA LYS A 86 -9.81 -8.98 4.94
C LYS A 86 -9.31 -10.12 5.81
N GLU A 87 -8.12 -10.65 5.54
CA GLU A 87 -7.50 -11.74 6.30
C GLU A 87 -7.08 -11.30 7.71
N LEU A 88 -6.95 -9.99 7.94
CA LEU A 88 -6.53 -9.41 9.21
C LEU A 88 -7.67 -9.30 10.24
N ASN A 89 -8.89 -9.73 9.88
CA ASN A 89 -10.10 -9.59 10.71
C ASN A 89 -10.23 -8.21 11.37
N PRO A 90 -10.29 -7.13 10.55
CA PRO A 90 -10.39 -5.77 11.06
C PRO A 90 -11.57 -5.60 12.03
N GLU A 91 -11.34 -4.90 13.14
CA GLU A 91 -12.37 -4.48 14.08
C GLU A 91 -13.07 -3.22 13.55
N ILE A 92 -14.39 -3.26 13.39
CA ILE A 92 -15.16 -2.09 12.89
C ILE A 92 -15.41 -1.15 14.07
N LEU A 93 -14.86 0.06 14.00
CA LEU A 93 -15.05 1.10 15.01
C LEU A 93 -16.22 2.04 14.71
N ASP A 94 -16.47 2.29 13.43
CA ASP A 94 -17.58 3.12 12.94
C ASP A 94 -18.07 2.60 11.58
N GLU A 95 -19.37 2.73 11.30
CA GLU A 95 -19.97 2.29 10.04
C GLU A 95 -21.04 3.26 9.56
N VAL A 96 -20.88 3.71 8.31
CA VAL A 96 -21.88 4.44 7.55
C VAL A 96 -22.41 3.53 6.46
N LYS A 97 -23.70 3.17 6.52
CA LYS A 97 -24.31 2.20 5.59
C LYS A 97 -24.41 2.70 4.15
N ASP A 98 -24.60 4.00 3.98
CA ASP A 98 -24.71 4.66 2.69
C ASP A 98 -23.96 5.99 2.75
N ASP A 99 -22.91 6.09 1.94
CA ASP A 99 -22.05 7.25 1.84
C ASP A 99 -22.62 8.39 0.99
N GLY A 100 -23.88 8.26 0.55
CA GLY A 100 -24.58 9.15 -0.38
C GLY A 100 -24.60 8.63 -1.81
N TYR A 101 -23.84 7.58 -2.11
CA TYR A 101 -23.75 6.94 -3.42
C TYR A 101 -24.13 5.45 -3.39
N GLY A 102 -24.72 4.98 -2.29
CA GLY A 102 -25.15 3.59 -2.12
C GLY A 102 -24.05 2.63 -1.69
N TYR A 103 -22.89 3.13 -1.26
CA TYR A 103 -21.79 2.30 -0.76
C TYR A 103 -21.60 2.46 0.76
N PRO A 104 -21.23 1.38 1.47
CA PRO A 104 -20.88 1.50 2.88
C PRO A 104 -19.47 2.06 3.04
N MET A 105 -19.26 2.77 4.14
CA MET A 105 -17.93 3.13 4.65
C MET A 105 -17.76 2.55 6.04
N ARG A 106 -16.58 2.03 6.33
CA ARG A 106 -16.24 1.48 7.63
C ARG A 106 -14.92 2.05 8.09
N LEU A 107 -14.89 2.54 9.31
CA LEU A 107 -13.64 2.80 10.00
C LEU A 107 -13.22 1.49 10.66
N VAL A 108 -12.06 0.98 10.27
CA VAL A 108 -11.57 -0.30 10.74
C VAL A 108 -10.22 -0.16 11.43
N GLU A 109 -10.10 -0.84 12.57
CA GLU A 109 -8.87 -0.96 13.33
C GLU A 109 -8.24 -2.33 13.10
N ILE A 110 -6.92 -2.33 12.87
CA ILE A 110 -6.12 -3.52 12.70
C ILE A 110 -4.99 -3.50 13.73
N LYS A 111 -4.89 -4.55 14.53
CA LYS A 111 -3.86 -4.74 15.55
C LYS A 111 -2.89 -5.82 15.10
N ILE A 112 -1.60 -5.48 15.00
CA ILE A 112 -0.53 -6.40 14.62
C ILE A 112 0.60 -6.25 15.62
N GLY A 113 0.75 -7.25 16.49
CA GLY A 113 1.62 -7.13 17.65
C GLY A 113 1.17 -5.97 18.54
N ASP A 114 2.09 -5.05 18.84
CA ASP A 114 1.82 -3.85 19.63
C ASP A 114 1.40 -2.64 18.77
N LEU A 115 1.43 -2.78 17.44
CA LEU A 115 1.07 -1.70 16.51
C LEU A 115 -0.43 -1.73 16.22
N THR A 116 -1.03 -0.55 16.20
CA THR A 116 -2.43 -0.34 15.84
C THR A 116 -2.49 0.57 14.63
N PHE A 117 -3.20 0.14 13.59
CA PHE A 117 -3.42 0.88 12.36
C PHE A 117 -4.91 1.12 12.18
N LEU A 118 -5.25 2.30 11.68
CA LEU A 118 -6.62 2.72 11.48
C LEU A 118 -6.83 3.05 10.00
N TYR A 119 -7.85 2.44 9.41
CA TYR A 119 -8.15 2.57 8.00
C TYR A 119 -9.61 2.95 7.77
N LEU A 120 -9.86 3.82 6.82
CA LEU A 120 -11.15 3.98 6.18
C LEU A 120 -11.27 2.95 5.05
N ASN A 121 -12.15 1.98 5.23
CA ASN A 121 -12.62 1.10 4.16
C ASN A 121 -13.77 1.79 3.42
N CYS A 122 -13.58 2.12 2.15
CA CYS A 122 -14.57 2.81 1.33
C CYS A 122 -14.53 2.35 -0.14
N PHE A 123 -15.53 2.71 -0.92
CA PHE A 123 -15.64 2.34 -2.32
C PHE A 123 -15.61 3.58 -3.21
N CYS A 124 -14.97 3.48 -4.37
CA CYS A 124 -15.05 4.53 -5.39
C CYS A 124 -16.43 4.46 -6.06
N PRO A 125 -17.25 5.52 -6.00
CA PRO A 125 -18.62 5.49 -6.51
C PRO A 125 -18.73 5.18 -8.01
N SER A 126 -17.73 5.57 -8.81
CA SER A 126 -17.75 5.40 -10.26
C SER A 126 -17.25 4.03 -10.73
N SER A 127 -16.38 3.38 -9.97
CA SER A 127 -15.75 2.10 -10.36
C SER A 127 -16.17 0.91 -9.49
N GLY A 128 -16.77 1.17 -8.33
CA GLY A 128 -17.05 0.15 -7.32
C GLY A 128 -15.78 -0.44 -6.68
N ARG A 129 -14.59 0.11 -6.98
CA ARG A 129 -13.33 -0.37 -6.41
C ARG A 129 -13.29 -0.10 -4.90
N GLU A 130 -12.92 -1.13 -4.13
CA GLU A 130 -12.72 -1.06 -2.68
C GLU A 130 -11.33 -0.51 -2.34
N TYR A 131 -11.27 0.36 -1.33
CA TYR A 131 -10.05 1.01 -0.84
C TYR A 131 -9.94 0.85 0.67
N PHE A 132 -8.71 0.82 1.15
CA PHE A 132 -8.34 1.00 2.56
C PHE A 132 -7.41 2.20 2.61
N ILE A 133 -7.84 3.29 3.26
CA ILE A 133 -7.08 4.55 3.34
C ILE A 133 -6.67 4.74 4.79
N GLU A 134 -5.37 4.78 5.07
CA GLU A 134 -4.87 5.01 6.42
C GLU A 134 -5.30 6.38 6.93
N THR A 135 -5.72 6.45 8.20
CA THR A 135 -6.28 7.66 8.80
C THR A 135 -5.97 7.72 10.28
N ASP A 136 -5.91 8.93 10.84
CA ASP A 136 -5.84 9.20 12.28
C ASP A 136 -7.20 9.62 12.87
N LYS A 137 -8.25 9.68 12.03
CA LYS A 137 -9.59 10.19 12.36
C LYS A 137 -10.48 9.13 12.98
N LYS A 138 -11.39 9.55 13.86
CA LYS A 138 -12.20 8.65 14.69
C LYS A 138 -13.58 8.32 14.12
N THR A 139 -13.98 8.96 13.02
CA THR A 139 -15.25 8.71 12.35
C THR A 139 -15.06 8.53 10.84
N CYS A 140 -15.96 7.79 10.19
CA CYS A 140 -15.93 7.58 8.74
C CYS A 140 -15.96 8.90 7.95
N GLN A 141 -16.76 9.87 8.43
CA GLN A 141 -16.93 11.16 7.75
C GLN A 141 -15.66 12.00 7.81
N GLU A 142 -15.05 12.13 8.99
CA GLU A 142 -13.77 12.84 9.14
C GLU A 142 -12.67 12.18 8.32
N ALA A 143 -12.58 10.85 8.35
CA ALA A 143 -11.60 10.11 7.57
C ALA A 143 -11.79 10.33 6.05
N LYS A 144 -13.05 10.35 5.57
CA LYS A 144 -13.37 10.62 4.16
C LYS A 144 -12.93 12.03 3.76
N VAL A 145 -13.28 13.04 4.55
CA VAL A 145 -12.87 14.44 4.33
C VAL A 145 -11.35 14.55 4.29
N ALA A 146 -10.67 13.95 5.28
CA ALA A 146 -9.21 13.96 5.38
C ALA A 146 -8.53 13.26 4.19
N SER A 147 -9.11 12.16 3.68
CA SER A 147 -8.58 11.43 2.52
C SER A 147 -8.50 12.27 1.25
N TRP A 148 -9.31 13.33 1.15
CA TRP A 148 -9.31 14.28 0.04
C TRP A 148 -8.44 15.52 0.30
N GLY A 149 -7.70 15.54 1.41
CA GLY A 149 -6.87 16.69 1.81
C GLY A 149 -7.70 17.91 2.21
N LEU A 150 -8.94 17.70 2.63
CA LEU A 150 -9.86 18.75 3.01
C LEU A 150 -9.85 18.90 4.55
N GLU A 151 -9.93 20.15 5.04
CA GLU A 151 -10.19 20.43 6.45
C GLU A 151 -11.71 20.46 6.69
N GLU A 152 -12.16 19.95 7.85
CA GLU A 152 -13.56 19.81 8.31
C GLU A 152 -14.63 20.43 7.38
N ILE A 153 -15.16 19.60 6.47
CA ILE A 153 -16.27 20.01 5.61
C ILE A 153 -17.58 19.49 6.18
N ASN A 154 -18.46 20.42 6.55
CA ASN A 154 -19.88 20.09 6.65
C ASN A 154 -20.43 19.90 5.23
N PHE A 155 -20.54 18.66 4.76
CA PHE A 155 -21.27 18.35 3.53
C PHE A 155 -22.75 18.71 3.72
N LYS A 156 -23.09 19.97 3.44
CA LYS A 156 -24.49 20.35 3.21
C LYS A 156 -24.88 19.71 1.88
N LYS A 157 -26.01 19.00 1.85
CA LYS A 157 -26.63 18.60 0.58
C LYS A 157 -26.87 19.87 -0.23
N GLU A 158 -26.00 20.14 -1.18
CA GLU A 158 -26.29 21.09 -2.25
C GLU A 158 -27.05 20.32 -3.33
N TRP A 159 -28.38 20.41 -3.19
CA TRP A 159 -29.45 20.03 -4.12
C TRP A 159 -29.68 18.52 -4.32
#